data_AF-A0A955V4W6-F1
#
_entry.id   AF-A0A955V4W6-F1
#
_cell.length_a   1.000
_cell.length_b   1.000
_cell.length_c   1.000
_cell.angle_alpha   90.00
_cell.angle_beta   90.00
_cell.angle_gamma   90.00
#
_symmetry.space_group_name_H-M   'P 1'
#
loop_
_entity.id
_entity.type
_entity.pdbx_description
1 polymer ?
#
loop_
_entity_poly.entity_id
_entity_poly.type
_entity_poly.pdbx_seq_one_letter_code
_entity_poly.pdbx_strand_id
1 'polypeptide(L)'
;MRAIAIPFLALGLSFTACGKKAPESPTPATVEPSAETTPAVAPGEPTAPTGETTPTTAEPGAEPAPDATAGEPMHEHGDMAPAAADDPKTYFRSDPGKDDSEPVKKAVAVMRPTADSKAMGVIELEAADEGGVKLSAEIEGLPPGKHAFHVHVWGDCTGADGKSAGTHFNFRGSSLDQDHVDHITGDLGELDADADGKASLEATIKDASLTGQYSILGRAIIIHEKGNDHTQPPIGAAGGRLACGVIGVRQN
;
A
#
# COMPACT_ATOMS: atom_id res chain seq x y z
N MET A 1 45.92 -68.10 -0.35
CA MET A 1 45.81 -66.64 -0.09
C MET A 1 45.78 -66.45 1.42
N ARG A 2 46.77 -65.74 1.96
CA ARG A 2 47.01 -65.58 3.40
C ARG A 2 46.11 -64.48 3.96
N ALA A 3 45.37 -64.78 5.03
CA ALA A 3 44.65 -63.78 5.83
C ALA A 3 45.64 -63.10 6.77
N ILE A 4 45.72 -61.76 6.70
CA ILE A 4 46.50 -60.91 7.60
C ILE A 4 45.49 -60.17 8.48
N ALA A 5 45.48 -60.49 9.76
CA ALA A 5 44.74 -59.78 10.79
C ALA A 5 45.58 -58.60 11.29
N ILE A 6 45.00 -57.40 11.28
CA ILE A 6 45.58 -56.17 11.82
C ILE A 6 44.95 -55.93 13.21
N PRO A 7 45.73 -55.73 14.29
CA PRO A 7 45.18 -55.44 15.61
C PRO A 7 44.79 -53.97 15.73
N PHE A 8 43.57 -53.71 16.22
CA PHE A 8 43.11 -52.38 16.59
C PHE A 8 43.76 -51.93 17.89
N LEU A 9 44.38 -50.75 17.84
CA LEU A 9 45.04 -50.06 18.94
C LEU A 9 43.98 -49.36 19.81
N ALA A 10 43.96 -49.67 21.11
CA ALA A 10 43.16 -48.96 22.10
C ALA A 10 43.84 -47.64 22.49
N LEU A 11 43.13 -46.52 22.40
CA LEU A 11 43.51 -45.26 23.03
C LEU A 11 42.37 -44.83 23.96
N GLY A 12 42.63 -44.94 25.26
CA GLY A 12 41.70 -44.54 26.31
C GLY A 12 41.64 -43.02 26.45
N LEU A 13 40.42 -42.49 26.56
CA LEU A 13 40.17 -41.17 27.13
C LEU A 13 39.43 -41.35 28.46
N SER A 14 40.12 -40.98 29.55
CA SER A 14 39.53 -40.79 30.88
C SER A 14 38.61 -39.57 30.86
N PHE A 15 37.34 -39.76 31.20
CA PHE A 15 36.45 -38.67 31.60
C PHE A 15 36.52 -38.50 33.12
N THR A 16 37.17 -37.42 33.57
CA THR A 16 37.08 -36.94 34.95
C THR A 16 35.74 -36.24 35.14
N ALA A 17 34.88 -36.82 35.96
CA ALA A 17 33.67 -36.19 36.45
C ALA A 17 34.00 -35.01 37.38
N CYS A 18 33.61 -33.80 37.00
CA CYS A 18 33.60 -32.64 37.89
C CYS A 18 32.14 -32.33 38.25
N GLY A 19 31.74 -32.71 39.47
CA GLY A 19 30.47 -32.28 40.05
C GLY A 19 30.55 -30.81 40.44
N LYS A 20 29.66 -29.98 39.89
CA LYS A 20 29.34 -28.65 40.42
C LYS A 20 27.83 -28.41 40.39
N LYS A 21 27.27 -28.55 41.59
CA LYS A 21 26.16 -27.81 42.23
C LYS A 21 25.31 -26.91 41.31
N ALA A 22 24.02 -27.22 41.24
CA ALA A 22 22.98 -26.40 40.65
C ALA A 22 22.82 -25.05 41.40
N PRO A 23 22.59 -23.92 40.70
CA PRO A 23 22.15 -22.68 41.33
C PRO A 23 20.64 -22.72 41.61
N GLU A 24 20.27 -22.40 42.84
CA GLU A 24 18.92 -22.24 43.35
C GLU A 24 18.18 -21.10 42.63
N SER A 25 16.90 -21.33 42.35
CA SER A 25 15.95 -20.37 41.80
C SER A 25 15.63 -19.26 42.80
N PRO A 26 15.63 -17.97 42.42
CA PRO A 26 15.12 -16.93 43.28
C PRO A 26 13.58 -16.93 43.28
N THR A 27 13.01 -17.04 44.48
CA THR A 27 11.60 -16.81 44.82
C THR A 27 11.14 -15.42 44.35
N PRO A 28 9.91 -15.26 43.82
CA PRO A 28 9.39 -13.95 43.44
C PRO A 28 9.10 -13.10 44.68
N ALA A 29 9.62 -11.87 44.67
CA ALA A 29 9.28 -10.85 45.65
C ALA A 29 7.84 -10.38 45.45
N THR A 30 7.06 -10.42 46.53
CA THR A 30 5.73 -9.83 46.64
C THR A 30 5.85 -8.30 46.54
N VAL A 31 5.26 -7.70 45.51
CA VAL A 31 5.12 -6.24 45.38
C VAL A 31 3.77 -5.87 46.00
N GLU A 32 3.81 -5.12 47.11
CA GLU A 32 2.64 -4.44 47.67
C GLU A 32 2.23 -3.26 46.77
N PRO A 33 0.93 -2.98 46.60
CA PRO A 33 0.48 -1.82 45.83
C PRO A 33 0.62 -0.55 46.67
N SER A 34 1.53 0.34 46.27
CA SER A 34 1.53 1.72 46.75
C SER A 34 0.38 2.47 46.09
N ALA A 35 -0.56 2.95 46.91
CA ALA A 35 -1.60 3.86 46.50
C ALA A 35 -0.97 5.24 46.23
N GLU A 36 -1.06 5.71 44.99
CA GLU A 36 -0.82 7.11 44.68
C GLU A 36 -2.11 7.77 44.18
N THR A 37 -2.48 8.78 44.95
CA THR A 37 -3.64 9.64 44.83
C THR A 37 -3.56 10.52 43.58
N THR A 38 -4.66 10.57 42.85
CA THR A 38 -4.94 11.55 41.80
C THR A 38 -4.94 12.98 42.35
N PRO A 39 -4.57 13.97 41.50
CA PRO A 39 -5.32 15.22 41.48
C PRO A 39 -5.96 15.42 40.10
N ALA A 40 -7.27 15.66 40.14
CA ALA A 40 -8.08 16.06 39.01
C ALA A 40 -7.57 17.37 38.40
N VAL A 41 -7.39 17.38 37.07
CA VAL A 41 -7.24 18.60 36.28
C VAL A 41 -8.52 18.77 35.48
N ALA A 42 -9.22 19.88 35.74
CA ALA A 42 -10.42 20.29 35.02
C ALA A 42 -10.10 20.70 33.57
N PRO A 43 -11.03 20.53 32.61
CA PRO A 43 -10.83 20.97 31.24
C PRO A 43 -11.02 22.48 31.11
N GLY A 44 -9.98 23.17 30.63
CA GLY A 44 -10.08 24.55 30.17
C GLY A 44 -10.67 24.61 28.76
N GLU A 45 -11.69 25.46 28.59
CA GLU A 45 -12.26 25.87 27.30
C GLU A 45 -11.19 26.44 26.35
N PRO A 46 -11.22 26.11 25.04
CA PRO A 46 -10.52 26.91 24.05
C PRO A 46 -11.34 28.15 23.68
N THR A 47 -10.84 29.31 24.07
CA THR A 47 -11.29 30.63 23.60
C THR A 47 -10.99 30.81 22.11
N ALA A 48 -12.00 31.26 21.36
CA ALA A 48 -11.87 31.66 19.96
C ALA A 48 -11.06 32.97 19.83
N PRO A 49 -10.17 33.11 18.84
CA PRO A 49 -9.65 34.41 18.47
C PRO A 49 -10.66 35.13 17.56
N THR A 50 -11.13 36.27 18.05
CA THR A 50 -11.85 37.32 17.32
C THR A 50 -11.01 37.87 16.17
N GLY A 51 -11.70 38.22 15.09
CA GLY A 51 -11.10 38.65 13.83
C GLY A 51 -10.40 40.00 13.87
N GLU A 52 -9.57 40.19 12.85
CA GLU A 52 -9.11 41.50 12.40
C GLU A 52 -9.41 41.62 10.91
N THR A 53 -10.38 42.47 10.61
CA THR A 53 -10.77 42.92 9.28
C THR A 53 -9.93 44.13 8.89
N THR A 54 -9.52 44.23 7.62
CA THR A 54 -9.60 45.39 6.69
C THR A 54 -8.48 45.34 5.63
N PRO A 55 -8.56 46.07 4.50
CA PRO A 55 -9.73 46.30 3.65
C PRO A 55 -9.46 46.04 2.14
N THR A 56 -10.58 45.87 1.43
CA THR A 56 -10.81 46.04 -0.02
C THR A 56 -9.89 47.06 -0.71
N THR A 57 -9.39 46.68 -1.89
CA THR A 57 -9.06 47.63 -2.96
C THR A 57 -9.72 47.16 -4.26
N ALA A 58 -10.28 48.12 -4.99
CA ALA A 58 -11.32 47.98 -5.98
C ALA A 58 -10.85 47.55 -7.38
N GLU A 59 -11.78 46.95 -8.14
CA GLU A 59 -11.79 46.90 -9.62
C GLU A 59 -11.79 48.32 -10.24
N PRO A 60 -11.40 48.42 -11.52
CA PRO A 60 -12.38 48.92 -12.47
C PRO A 60 -12.33 48.24 -13.86
N GLY A 61 -13.49 48.12 -14.51
CA GLY A 61 -13.54 48.09 -15.98
C GLY A 61 -14.62 47.22 -16.61
N ALA A 62 -15.90 47.53 -16.36
CA ALA A 62 -16.99 47.02 -17.19
C ALA A 62 -17.08 47.86 -18.49
N GLU A 63 -16.89 47.22 -19.65
CA GLU A 63 -17.18 47.81 -20.96
C GLU A 63 -18.65 47.54 -21.38
N PRO A 64 -19.32 48.49 -22.05
CA PRO A 64 -20.74 48.39 -22.36
C PRO A 64 -21.00 47.58 -23.64
N ALA A 65 -22.12 46.84 -23.64
CA ALA A 65 -22.66 46.14 -24.80
C ALA A 65 -23.14 47.13 -25.88
N PRO A 66 -22.90 46.85 -27.17
CA PRO A 66 -23.55 47.59 -28.25
C PRO A 66 -24.91 47.01 -28.65
N ASP A 67 -25.68 47.95 -29.15
CA ASP A 67 -27.11 48.03 -29.44
C ASP A 67 -27.58 47.13 -30.60
N ALA A 68 -28.88 46.78 -30.56
CA ALA A 68 -29.58 46.00 -31.56
C ALA A 68 -30.13 46.91 -32.67
N THR A 69 -29.81 46.62 -33.93
CA THR A 69 -30.56 47.15 -35.08
C THR A 69 -30.71 46.08 -36.18
N ALA A 70 -31.91 46.06 -36.77
CA ALA A 70 -32.45 45.05 -37.67
C ALA A 70 -32.19 45.34 -39.17
N GLY A 71 -32.26 44.28 -40.00
CA GLY A 71 -32.67 44.39 -41.42
C GLY A 71 -31.83 43.62 -42.46
N GLU A 72 -32.28 42.41 -42.82
CA GLU A 72 -32.31 41.62 -44.10
C GLU A 72 -31.54 42.08 -45.38
N PRO A 73 -31.24 41.21 -46.39
CA PRO A 73 -31.92 39.95 -46.73
C PRO A 73 -31.05 38.73 -47.15
N MET A 74 -31.79 37.62 -47.26
CA MET A 74 -31.42 36.27 -47.71
C MET A 74 -30.64 36.23 -49.03
N HIS A 75 -29.52 35.50 -49.04
CA HIS A 75 -28.99 34.87 -50.25
C HIS A 75 -28.81 33.38 -50.00
N GLU A 76 -29.57 32.62 -50.80
CA GLU A 76 -29.61 31.17 -50.84
C GLU A 76 -28.37 30.65 -51.57
N HIS A 77 -27.50 29.92 -50.85
CA HIS A 77 -26.44 29.12 -51.45
C HIS A 77 -26.28 27.80 -50.72
N GLY A 78 -26.77 26.74 -51.38
CA GLY A 78 -26.09 25.44 -51.48
C GLY A 78 -26.13 24.56 -50.25
N ASP A 79 -26.88 23.47 -50.35
CA ASP A 79 -26.77 22.29 -49.49
C ASP A 79 -25.33 21.74 -49.50
N MET A 80 -24.53 22.17 -48.54
CA MET A 80 -23.35 21.45 -48.09
C MET A 80 -23.71 20.84 -46.73
N ALA A 81 -23.82 19.51 -46.68
CA ALA A 81 -24.02 18.77 -45.44
C ALA A 81 -22.98 19.22 -44.40
N PRO A 82 -23.37 19.66 -43.20
CA PRO A 82 -22.38 19.96 -42.17
C PRO A 82 -21.72 18.66 -41.78
N ALA A 83 -20.39 18.60 -41.93
CA ALA A 83 -19.56 17.70 -41.16
C ALA A 83 -20.01 17.82 -39.70
N ALA A 84 -20.39 16.69 -39.10
CA ALA A 84 -20.85 16.64 -37.72
C ALA A 84 -19.82 17.36 -36.85
N ALA A 85 -20.25 18.44 -36.22
CA ALA A 85 -19.46 19.13 -35.22
C ALA A 85 -19.18 18.12 -34.09
N ASP A 86 -17.90 17.87 -33.82
CA ASP A 86 -17.45 17.14 -32.65
C ASP A 86 -17.97 17.87 -31.40
N ASP A 87 -19.05 17.36 -30.81
CA ASP A 87 -19.59 17.85 -29.55
C ASP A 87 -18.67 17.41 -28.41
N PRO A 88 -17.98 18.33 -27.71
CA PRO A 88 -17.03 18.01 -26.64
C PRO A 88 -17.71 17.37 -25.40
N LYS A 89 -19.02 17.15 -25.42
CA LYS A 89 -19.80 16.51 -24.34
C LYS A 89 -19.94 14.99 -24.47
N THR A 90 -19.31 14.35 -25.45
CA THR A 90 -19.49 12.89 -25.71
C THR A 90 -18.47 11.96 -25.06
N TYR A 91 -17.47 12.47 -24.32
CA TYR A 91 -16.44 11.63 -23.69
C TYR A 91 -16.93 10.75 -22.51
N PHE A 92 -18.16 10.94 -22.01
CA PHE A 92 -18.67 10.21 -20.84
C PHE A 92 -20.09 9.65 -21.04
N ARG A 93 -20.39 9.06 -22.20
CA ARG A 93 -21.51 8.11 -22.31
C ARG A 93 -20.98 6.69 -22.40
N SER A 94 -20.55 6.15 -21.25
CA SER A 94 -20.58 4.70 -21.07
C SER A 94 -22.06 4.32 -21.01
N ASP A 95 -22.56 3.61 -22.02
CA ASP A 95 -23.87 2.97 -21.95
C ASP A 95 -23.82 1.93 -20.81
N PRO A 96 -24.58 2.10 -19.72
CA PRO A 96 -24.53 1.19 -18.57
C PRO A 96 -25.03 -0.22 -18.89
N GLY A 97 -25.61 -0.45 -20.07
CA GLY A 97 -26.22 -1.73 -20.47
C GLY A 97 -25.35 -2.64 -21.34
N LYS A 98 -24.20 -2.18 -21.84
CA LYS A 98 -23.36 -2.98 -22.74
C LYS A 98 -21.88 -2.67 -22.59
N ASP A 99 -21.26 -3.31 -21.59
CA ASP A 99 -19.82 -3.32 -21.47
C ASP A 99 -19.25 -4.39 -22.42
N ASP A 100 -18.99 -3.98 -23.67
CA ASP A 100 -18.28 -4.80 -24.66
C ASP A 100 -16.74 -4.73 -24.45
N SER A 101 -16.25 -4.14 -23.35
CA SER A 101 -14.82 -4.08 -23.06
C SER A 101 -14.29 -5.42 -22.55
N GLU A 102 -13.10 -5.80 -23.04
CA GLU A 102 -12.44 -6.99 -22.52
C GLU A 102 -12.06 -6.79 -21.05
N PRO A 103 -12.18 -7.82 -20.20
CA PRO A 103 -11.78 -7.70 -18.81
C PRO A 103 -10.28 -7.36 -18.72
N VAL A 104 -9.93 -6.49 -17.77
CA VAL A 104 -8.54 -6.13 -17.50
C VAL A 104 -7.76 -7.38 -17.08
N LYS A 105 -6.73 -7.73 -17.85
CA LYS A 105 -5.86 -8.88 -17.56
C LYS A 105 -4.51 -8.46 -16.99
N LYS A 106 -4.05 -7.24 -17.25
CA LYS A 106 -2.74 -6.76 -16.81
C LYS A 106 -2.84 -5.43 -16.08
N ALA A 107 -2.00 -5.29 -15.06
CA ALA A 107 -1.85 -4.08 -14.26
C ALA A 107 -0.38 -3.87 -13.89
N VAL A 108 -0.07 -2.66 -13.45
CA VAL A 108 1.26 -2.27 -13.02
C VAL A 108 1.18 -1.30 -11.84
N ALA A 109 2.09 -1.43 -10.89
CA ALA A 109 2.35 -0.42 -9.87
C ALA A 109 3.81 0.03 -9.98
N VAL A 110 4.01 1.32 -10.25
CA VAL A 110 5.33 1.94 -10.20
C VAL A 110 5.57 2.40 -8.76
N MET A 111 6.52 1.76 -8.10
CA MET A 111 6.82 2.00 -6.70
C MET A 111 7.72 3.23 -6.57
N ARG A 112 7.21 4.27 -5.91
CA ARG A 112 7.95 5.50 -5.65
C ARG A 112 8.38 5.57 -4.18
N PRO A 113 9.59 6.07 -3.89
CA PRO A 113 10.06 6.19 -2.53
C PRO A 113 9.21 7.19 -1.74
N THR A 114 9.00 6.88 -0.46
CA THR A 114 8.57 7.87 0.54
C THR A 114 9.75 8.77 0.94
N ALA A 115 9.49 9.86 1.67
CA ALA A 115 10.45 10.96 1.87
C ALA A 115 11.84 10.52 2.40
N ASP A 116 11.89 9.51 3.27
CA ASP A 116 13.12 9.04 3.93
C ASP A 116 13.66 7.73 3.34
N SER A 117 13.15 7.32 2.17
CA SER A 117 13.45 6.03 1.54
C SER A 117 14.11 6.22 0.18
N LYS A 118 14.80 5.17 -0.27
CA LYS A 118 15.30 5.04 -1.64
C LYS A 118 14.61 3.91 -2.40
N ALA A 119 13.68 3.22 -1.74
CA ALA A 119 13.00 2.07 -2.31
C ALA A 119 12.17 2.47 -3.53
N MET A 120 12.46 1.85 -4.67
CA MET A 120 11.75 2.09 -5.92
C MET A 120 11.76 0.82 -6.78
N GLY A 121 10.87 0.76 -7.75
CA GLY A 121 10.80 -0.40 -8.65
C GLY A 121 9.46 -0.53 -9.33
N VAL A 122 9.21 -1.71 -9.89
CA VAL A 122 7.99 -2.01 -10.64
C VAL A 122 7.41 -3.32 -10.14
N ILE A 123 6.10 -3.33 -9.97
CA ILE A 123 5.32 -4.53 -9.71
C ILE A 123 4.37 -4.73 -10.87
N GLU A 124 4.55 -5.83 -11.61
CA GLU A 124 3.67 -6.28 -12.67
C GLU A 124 2.63 -7.25 -12.11
N LEU A 125 1.39 -7.09 -12.56
CA LEU A 125 0.23 -7.85 -12.10
C LEU A 125 -0.51 -8.43 -13.30
N GLU A 126 -0.83 -9.71 -13.26
CA GLU A 126 -1.58 -10.38 -14.32
C GLU A 126 -2.67 -11.29 -13.75
N ALA A 127 -3.87 -11.24 -14.30
CA ALA A 127 -4.95 -12.14 -13.90
C ALA A 127 -4.54 -13.60 -14.18
N ALA A 128 -4.71 -14.47 -13.18
CA ALA A 128 -4.43 -15.90 -13.34
C ALA A 128 -5.64 -16.64 -13.93
N ASP A 129 -5.38 -17.62 -14.81
CA ASP A 129 -6.43 -18.40 -15.48
C ASP A 129 -7.32 -19.19 -14.49
N GLU A 130 -6.75 -19.63 -13.37
CA GLU A 130 -7.44 -20.41 -12.32
C GLU A 130 -7.99 -19.53 -11.18
N GLY A 131 -7.95 -18.19 -11.35
CA GLY A 131 -8.33 -17.22 -10.32
C GLY A 131 -7.14 -16.69 -9.52
N GLY A 132 -7.29 -15.47 -9.00
CA GLY A 132 -6.22 -14.71 -8.36
C GLY A 132 -5.45 -13.81 -9.33
N VAL A 133 -4.39 -13.19 -8.81
CA VAL A 133 -3.50 -12.29 -9.58
C VAL A 133 -2.05 -12.75 -9.41
N LYS A 134 -1.38 -13.07 -10.50
CA LYS A 134 0.07 -13.26 -10.54
C LYS A 134 0.75 -11.91 -10.32
N LEU A 135 1.80 -11.92 -9.52
CA LEU A 135 2.61 -10.76 -9.18
C LEU A 135 4.06 -11.06 -9.53
N SER A 136 4.72 -10.12 -10.19
CA SER A 136 6.18 -10.09 -10.39
C SER A 136 6.69 -8.72 -9.91
N ALA A 137 7.56 -8.72 -8.91
CA ALA A 137 8.12 -7.51 -8.33
C ALA A 137 9.63 -7.47 -8.53
N GLU A 138 10.12 -6.31 -8.94
CA GLU A 138 11.55 -5.98 -9.04
C GLU A 138 11.78 -4.64 -8.34
N ILE A 139 12.42 -4.68 -7.18
CA ILE A 139 12.59 -3.54 -6.28
C ILE A 139 14.07 -3.35 -5.96
N GLU A 140 14.50 -2.09 -5.89
CA GLU A 140 15.84 -1.69 -5.46
C GLU A 140 15.79 -0.57 -4.42
N GLY A 141 16.93 -0.33 -3.75
CA GLY A 141 17.05 0.74 -2.76
C GLY A 141 16.41 0.40 -1.40
N LEU A 142 16.12 -0.87 -1.16
CA LEU A 142 15.67 -1.37 0.14
C LEU A 142 16.87 -1.53 1.11
N PRO A 143 16.67 -1.37 2.42
CA PRO A 143 17.58 -1.93 3.41
C PRO A 143 17.75 -3.45 3.21
N PRO A 144 18.90 -4.07 3.49
CA PRO A 144 19.02 -5.53 3.42
C PRO A 144 18.09 -6.23 4.42
N GLY A 145 17.45 -7.32 3.98
CA GLY A 145 16.57 -8.16 4.80
C GLY A 145 15.11 -8.16 4.33
N LYS A 146 14.22 -8.61 5.22
CA LYS A 146 12.81 -8.85 4.90
C LYS A 146 11.97 -7.59 4.98
N HIS A 147 11.12 -7.41 3.97
CA HIS A 147 10.18 -6.28 3.85
C HIS A 147 8.79 -6.80 3.49
N ALA A 148 7.84 -6.61 4.40
CA ALA A 148 6.44 -6.87 4.13
C ALA A 148 5.92 -5.87 3.08
N PHE A 149 4.97 -6.29 2.26
CA PHE A 149 4.33 -5.38 1.34
C PHE A 149 2.89 -5.79 1.07
N HIS A 150 2.01 -4.79 1.09
CA HIS A 150 0.57 -5.01 1.18
C HIS A 150 -0.18 -4.13 0.20
N VAL A 151 -1.37 -4.57 -0.20
CA VAL A 151 -2.36 -3.70 -0.83
C VAL A 151 -3.04 -2.89 0.26
N HIS A 152 -3.12 -1.57 0.08
CA HIS A 152 -3.78 -0.63 0.96
C HIS A 152 -5.09 -0.12 0.35
N VAL A 153 -6.02 0.28 1.21
CA VAL A 153 -7.41 0.57 0.83
C VAL A 153 -7.53 1.70 -0.19
N TRP A 154 -6.71 2.74 -0.09
CA TRP A 154 -6.74 3.91 -0.99
C TRP A 154 -5.52 3.93 -1.92
N GLY A 155 -5.76 4.21 -3.20
CA GLY A 155 -4.73 4.51 -4.20
C GLY A 155 -4.16 5.92 -4.05
N ASP A 156 -3.84 6.34 -2.83
CA ASP A 156 -3.35 7.67 -2.53
C ASP A 156 -1.91 7.60 -1.99
N CYS A 157 -0.96 7.97 -2.83
CA CYS A 157 0.46 8.09 -2.50
C CYS A 157 0.91 9.56 -2.36
N THR A 158 0.03 10.49 -1.99
CA THR A 158 0.35 11.92 -1.83
C THR A 158 1.02 12.23 -0.49
N GLY A 159 0.76 11.44 0.55
CA GLY A 159 1.42 11.53 1.85
C GLY A 159 2.89 11.19 1.74
N ALA A 160 3.76 12.09 2.20
CA ALA A 160 5.22 11.93 2.16
C ALA A 160 5.71 10.67 2.90
N ASP A 161 4.95 10.21 3.90
CA ASP A 161 5.21 9.00 4.70
C ASP A 161 4.39 7.78 4.22
N GLY A 162 3.69 7.90 3.07
CA GLY A 162 2.84 6.86 2.51
C GLY A 162 1.56 6.57 3.29
N LYS A 163 1.23 7.33 4.35
CA LYS A 163 0.04 7.05 5.19
C LYS A 163 -1.28 7.36 4.53
N SER A 164 -1.28 8.23 3.51
CA SER A 164 -2.47 8.56 2.71
C SER A 164 -3.12 7.35 2.05
N ALA A 165 -2.39 6.25 1.85
CA ALA A 165 -2.94 5.00 1.31
C ALA A 165 -3.90 4.29 2.30
N GLY A 166 -3.90 4.69 3.57
CA GLY A 166 -4.78 4.14 4.60
C GLY A 166 -4.31 2.83 5.19
N THR A 167 -5.27 2.02 5.65
CA THR A 167 -5.11 0.67 6.20
C THR A 167 -4.93 -0.38 5.09
N HIS A 168 -4.65 -1.63 5.46
CA HIS A 168 -4.60 -2.74 4.51
C HIS A 168 -5.97 -2.98 3.86
N PHE A 169 -5.98 -3.36 2.58
CA PHE A 169 -7.19 -3.75 1.87
C PHE A 169 -7.59 -5.17 2.25
N ASN A 170 -8.82 -5.30 2.77
CA ASN A 170 -9.37 -6.57 3.20
C ASN A 170 -10.24 -7.21 2.10
N PHE A 171 -9.77 -8.34 1.54
CA PHE A 171 -10.51 -9.11 0.53
C PHE A 171 -11.78 -9.80 1.07
N ARG A 172 -11.96 -9.92 2.39
CA ARG A 172 -13.03 -10.74 3.01
C ARG A 172 -13.88 -9.98 4.03
N GLY A 173 -13.62 -8.69 4.27
CA GLY A 173 -14.26 -7.92 5.32
C GLY A 173 -14.06 -6.41 5.20
N SER A 174 -14.30 -5.68 6.29
CA SER A 174 -14.10 -4.24 6.31
C SER A 174 -12.61 -3.91 6.27
N SER A 175 -12.20 -3.01 5.37
CA SER A 175 -10.85 -2.43 5.37
C SER A 175 -10.75 -1.20 6.28
N LEU A 176 -11.89 -0.65 6.73
CA LEU A 176 -11.97 0.62 7.46
C LEU A 176 -12.12 0.42 8.98
N ASP A 177 -12.47 -0.78 9.42
CA ASP A 177 -12.60 -1.14 10.82
C ASP A 177 -11.30 -1.78 11.29
N GLN A 178 -10.46 -1.01 11.99
CA GLN A 178 -9.15 -1.47 12.46
C GLN A 178 -9.25 -2.62 13.48
N ASP A 179 -10.40 -2.76 14.16
CA ASP A 179 -10.61 -3.76 15.20
C ASP A 179 -11.10 -5.11 14.63
N HIS A 180 -11.57 -5.13 13.37
CA HIS A 180 -12.13 -6.32 12.70
C HIS A 180 -11.54 -6.57 11.29
N VAL A 181 -10.33 -6.09 11.01
CA VAL A 181 -9.59 -6.51 9.81
C VAL A 181 -9.16 -7.96 10.00
N ASP A 182 -9.76 -8.90 9.25
CA ASP A 182 -9.23 -10.27 9.14
C ASP A 182 -7.76 -10.21 8.72
N HIS A 183 -6.90 -10.66 9.63
CA HIS A 183 -5.56 -10.14 9.88
C HIS A 183 -4.47 -10.50 8.85
N ILE A 184 -4.81 -11.04 7.68
CA ILE A 184 -3.88 -11.50 6.62
C ILE A 184 -4.39 -11.10 5.23
N THR A 185 -5.25 -10.08 5.15
CA THR A 185 -5.88 -9.69 3.90
C THR A 185 -5.15 -8.51 3.28
N GLY A 186 -4.85 -8.60 1.98
CA GLY A 186 -3.96 -7.66 1.31
C GLY A 186 -2.48 -8.02 1.41
N ASP A 187 -2.12 -9.12 2.09
CA ASP A 187 -0.74 -9.61 2.20
C ASP A 187 -0.25 -10.20 0.88
N LEU A 188 0.88 -9.66 0.39
CA LEU A 188 1.52 -10.09 -0.85
C LEU A 188 2.75 -10.98 -0.57
N GLY A 189 3.06 -11.21 0.70
CA GLY A 189 4.25 -11.90 1.18
C GLY A 189 5.33 -10.91 1.63
N GLU A 190 6.58 -11.35 1.53
CA GLU A 190 7.75 -10.57 1.92
C GLU A 190 8.76 -10.53 0.78
N LEU A 191 9.29 -9.34 0.52
CA LEU A 191 10.50 -9.16 -0.27
C LEU A 191 11.71 -9.47 0.61
N ASP A 192 12.72 -10.15 0.07
CA ASP A 192 13.99 -10.37 0.76
C ASP A 192 15.09 -9.62 -0.02
N ALA A 193 15.47 -8.47 0.50
CA ALA A 193 16.46 -7.60 -0.12
C ALA A 193 17.88 -8.08 0.19
N ASP A 194 18.69 -8.23 -0.85
CA ASP A 194 20.09 -8.61 -0.73
C ASP A 194 20.96 -7.48 -0.15
N ALA A 195 22.28 -7.72 -0.07
CA ALA A 195 23.24 -6.75 0.44
C ALA A 195 23.34 -5.47 -0.42
N ASP A 196 22.93 -5.53 -1.68
CA ASP A 196 22.88 -4.40 -2.60
C ASP A 196 21.51 -3.68 -2.56
N GLY A 197 20.60 -4.13 -1.70
CA GLY A 197 19.26 -3.57 -1.50
C GLY A 197 18.28 -3.93 -2.62
N LYS A 198 18.51 -5.04 -3.32
CA LYS A 198 17.68 -5.53 -4.42
C LYS A 198 16.83 -6.72 -3.98
N ALA A 199 15.56 -6.73 -4.38
CA ALA A 199 14.63 -7.81 -4.13
C ALA A 199 13.77 -8.10 -5.35
N SER A 200 13.62 -9.38 -5.67
CA SER A 200 12.73 -9.88 -6.72
C SER A 200 11.76 -10.91 -6.15
N LEU A 201 10.50 -10.90 -6.57
CA LEU A 201 9.51 -11.89 -6.11
C LEU A 201 8.49 -12.20 -7.20
N GLU A 202 8.23 -13.49 -7.40
CA GLU A 202 7.07 -13.99 -8.15
C GLU A 202 6.11 -14.71 -7.21
N ALA A 203 4.83 -14.33 -7.27
CA ALA A 203 3.79 -14.89 -6.40
C ALA A 203 2.43 -14.94 -7.08
N THR A 204 1.47 -15.62 -6.46
CA THR A 204 0.06 -15.58 -6.86
C THR A 204 -0.82 -15.21 -5.68
N ILE A 205 -1.57 -14.12 -5.84
CA ILE A 205 -2.47 -13.55 -4.84
C ILE A 205 -3.86 -14.17 -5.06
N LYS A 206 -4.20 -15.21 -4.29
CA LYS A 206 -5.38 -16.06 -4.55
C LYS A 206 -6.72 -15.33 -4.45
N ASP A 207 -6.85 -14.42 -3.48
CA ASP A 207 -8.12 -13.74 -3.18
C ASP A 207 -8.26 -12.39 -3.93
N ALA A 208 -7.24 -11.98 -4.70
CA ALA A 208 -7.28 -10.73 -5.46
C ALA A 208 -7.89 -10.92 -6.85
N SER A 209 -8.43 -9.82 -7.39
CA SER A 209 -8.89 -9.73 -8.78
C SER A 209 -8.42 -8.40 -9.39
N LEU A 210 -8.42 -8.31 -10.73
CA LEU A 210 -8.30 -7.03 -11.44
C LEU A 210 -9.67 -6.46 -11.86
N THR A 211 -10.77 -7.13 -11.46
CA THR A 211 -12.15 -6.72 -11.75
C THR A 211 -13.07 -7.01 -10.57
N GLY A 212 -14.25 -6.38 -10.55
CA GLY A 212 -15.29 -6.64 -9.54
C GLY A 212 -14.92 -6.20 -8.12
N GLN A 213 -15.63 -6.75 -7.12
CA GLN A 213 -15.56 -6.29 -5.72
C GLN A 213 -14.21 -6.54 -5.03
N TYR A 214 -13.48 -7.58 -5.46
CA TYR A 214 -12.14 -7.90 -4.96
C TYR A 214 -11.03 -7.24 -5.77
N SER A 215 -11.39 -6.26 -6.62
CA SER A 215 -10.43 -5.58 -7.46
C SER A 215 -9.41 -4.81 -6.61
N ILE A 216 -8.15 -5.01 -6.97
CA ILE A 216 -7.02 -4.22 -6.46
C ILE A 216 -6.68 -3.03 -7.36
N LEU A 217 -7.34 -2.88 -8.52
CA LEU A 217 -7.14 -1.72 -9.38
C LEU A 217 -7.50 -0.42 -8.65
N GLY A 218 -6.70 0.62 -8.85
CA GLY A 218 -6.89 1.92 -8.21
C GLY A 218 -6.56 1.95 -6.72
N ARG A 219 -6.05 0.85 -6.15
CA ARG A 219 -5.49 0.78 -4.79
C ARG A 219 -3.98 1.01 -4.82
N ALA A 220 -3.37 1.23 -3.66
CA ALA A 220 -1.93 1.36 -3.55
C ALA A 220 -1.29 0.08 -3.02
N ILE A 221 -0.09 -0.24 -3.50
CA ILE A 221 0.83 -1.15 -2.83
C ILE A 221 1.75 -0.31 -1.95
N ILE A 222 1.99 -0.76 -0.73
CA ILE A 222 3.00 -0.21 0.17
C ILE A 222 4.05 -1.28 0.44
N ILE A 223 5.33 -0.93 0.32
CA ILE A 223 6.44 -1.73 0.85
C ILE A 223 6.83 -1.15 2.22
N HIS A 224 6.94 -2.01 3.21
CA HIS A 224 7.22 -1.65 4.60
C HIS A 224 8.69 -1.77 4.98
N GLU A 225 9.07 -1.16 6.09
CA GLU A 225 10.43 -1.14 6.64
C GLU A 225 10.91 -2.51 7.12
N LYS A 226 10.00 -3.36 7.59
CA LYS A 226 10.30 -4.68 8.17
C LYS A 226 9.40 -5.74 7.57
N GLY A 227 9.80 -7.00 7.79
CA GLY A 227 8.98 -8.18 7.50
C GLY A 227 7.72 -8.27 8.36
N ASN A 228 6.89 -9.25 8.02
CA ASN A 228 5.67 -9.58 8.72
C ASN A 228 5.99 -10.25 10.07
N ASP A 229 5.53 -9.64 11.16
CA ASP A 229 5.50 -10.29 12.47
C ASP A 229 4.12 -10.92 12.70
N HIS A 230 4.01 -12.21 12.39
CA HIS A 230 2.78 -12.98 12.58
C HIS A 230 2.40 -13.20 14.04
N THR A 231 3.23 -12.80 15.00
CA THR A 231 2.94 -12.89 16.45
C THR A 231 2.28 -11.64 17.01
N GLN A 232 2.23 -10.55 16.24
CA GLN A 232 1.64 -9.26 16.60
C GLN A 232 0.49 -8.92 15.62
N PRO A 233 -0.71 -9.50 15.76
CA PRO A 233 -1.87 -9.07 14.99
C PRO A 233 -2.26 -7.62 15.34
N PRO A 234 -2.79 -6.82 14.39
CA PRO A 234 -3.13 -7.14 13.00
C PRO A 234 -1.95 -6.79 12.04
N ILE A 235 -1.01 -7.71 11.82
CA ILE A 235 0.27 -7.44 11.10
C ILE A 235 0.94 -6.14 11.59
N GLY A 236 1.19 -6.10 12.89
CA GLY A 236 1.43 -4.90 13.67
C GLY A 236 2.89 -4.70 14.06
N ALA A 237 3.83 -4.82 13.14
CA ALA A 237 5.20 -4.33 13.38
C ALA A 237 6.03 -4.04 12.12
N ALA A 238 5.43 -4.03 10.92
CA ALA A 238 6.15 -3.83 9.67
C ALA A 238 6.85 -2.45 9.57
N GLY A 239 6.57 -1.54 10.51
CA GLY A 239 7.30 -0.28 10.68
C GLY A 239 6.90 0.78 9.68
N GLY A 240 7.86 1.62 9.29
CA GLY A 240 7.66 2.67 8.29
C GLY A 240 7.19 2.14 6.94
N ARG A 241 6.75 3.05 6.07
CA ARG A 241 6.37 2.77 4.68
C ARG A 241 7.50 3.29 3.80
N LEU A 242 8.17 2.41 3.07
CA LEU A 242 9.36 2.72 2.26
C LEU A 242 9.01 3.12 0.83
N ALA A 243 7.96 2.56 0.24
CA ALA A 243 7.53 2.91 -1.11
C ALA A 243 6.02 2.79 -1.26
N CYS A 244 5.47 3.57 -2.18
CA CYS A 244 4.04 3.57 -2.54
C CYS A 244 3.87 3.57 -4.05
N GLY A 245 2.98 2.72 -4.56
CA GLY A 245 2.63 2.67 -5.98
C GLY A 245 1.15 2.38 -6.19
N VAL A 246 0.46 3.24 -6.94
CA VAL A 246 -0.95 3.00 -7.31
C VAL A 246 -1.01 1.96 -8.41
N ILE A 247 -1.90 0.99 -8.26
CA ILE A 247 -2.13 -0.09 -9.22
C ILE A 247 -2.98 0.47 -10.37
N GLY A 248 -2.34 0.65 -11.53
CA GLY A 248 -2.97 1.10 -12.76
C GLY A 248 -3.15 -0.03 -13.77
N VAL A 249 -4.11 0.13 -14.68
CA VAL A 249 -4.27 -0.79 -15.83
C VAL A 249 -3.05 -0.69 -16.73
N ARG A 250 -2.55 -1.84 -17.18
CA ARG A 250 -1.48 -1.94 -18.18
C ARG A 250 -2.08 -2.48 -19.48
N GLN A 251 -1.56 -2.03 -20.61
CA GLN A 251 -1.95 -2.56 -21.92
C GLN A 251 -1.72 -4.08 -21.97
N ASN A 252 -2.73 -4.82 -22.44
CA ASN A 252 -2.67 -6.27 -22.64
C ASN A 252 -1.59 -6.68 -23.63
#